data_AF-A0A354ZBR9-F1
#
_entry.id   AF-A0A354ZBR9-F1
#
_cell.length_a   1.000
_cell.length_b   1.000
_cell.length_c   1.000
_cell.angle_alpha   90.00
_cell.angle_beta   90.00
_cell.angle_gamma   90.00
#
_symmetry.space_group_name_H-M   'P 1'
#
loop_
_entity.id
_entity.type
_entity.pdbx_description
1 polymer ?
#
loop_
_entity_poly.entity_id
_entity_poly.type
_entity_poly.pdbx_seq_one_letter_code
_entity_poly.pdbx_strand_id
1 'polypeptide(L)'
;MKRLPQKPGLSPCIFFFIDRNILVYHGIIVNNHWLAKEKGRPAVQTPRDQKNIPRINWQSQCLKARYGEHVWRLGIDVGFTCPHRSPDRLRGGCRFCAPDGNISAYQKNQAFAPAITQQIERALIFTQKRYKAHAFFLYFQAYTCTNAPTETLDRIYRYTIDVFWQAYERLNPSQHITPELRASSKGPLKGLIVSTRPDCFDQEKAKLLAGFMEQGLEVWVELGLQSAHEETLSFLHRKHGVEVFLDAMDIAKQNNLKRTVHLILGLPGESHEMMIETAKLTAGTGTEGIKFHDFRIVKGSAFARSFPAGEITTMHPSRLPGLLADCLEVLPPWTEIVRLSADFRPEESINIFPPMDKHILAQLVETELAKRDSFQGRRFRADFRASP
;
A
#
# COMPACT_ATOMS: atom_id res chain seq x y z
N MET A 1 -15.52 -46.41 -34.66
CA MET A 1 -16.62 -45.52 -35.12
C MET A 1 -17.90 -45.81 -34.35
N LYS A 2 -18.32 -44.90 -33.48
CA LYS A 2 -19.71 -44.74 -33.01
C LYS A 2 -19.94 -43.23 -32.86
N ARG A 3 -20.94 -42.67 -33.55
CA ARG A 3 -21.33 -41.25 -33.51
C ARG A 3 -22.34 -41.03 -32.38
N LEU A 4 -22.21 -39.92 -31.67
CA LEU A 4 -23.25 -39.33 -30.81
C LEU A 4 -23.54 -37.89 -31.26
N PRO A 5 -24.76 -37.37 -31.02
CA PRO A 5 -25.34 -36.27 -31.80
C PRO A 5 -24.84 -34.87 -31.39
N GLN A 6 -24.81 -33.97 -32.38
CA GLN A 6 -24.38 -32.58 -32.28
C GLN A 6 -25.41 -31.70 -31.55
N LYS A 7 -24.92 -30.73 -30.75
CA LYS A 7 -25.63 -29.48 -30.43
C LYS A 7 -25.01 -28.34 -31.26
N PRO A 8 -25.79 -27.41 -31.85
CA PRO A 8 -25.26 -26.34 -32.67
C PRO A 8 -24.76 -25.16 -31.81
N GLY A 9 -23.61 -24.57 -32.18
CA GLY A 9 -23.21 -23.23 -31.69
C GLY A 9 -21.76 -23.01 -31.23
N LEU A 10 -20.85 -23.98 -31.33
CA LEU A 10 -19.43 -23.81 -30.97
C LEU A 10 -18.53 -24.22 -32.15
N SER A 11 -17.57 -23.35 -32.53
CA SER A 11 -16.50 -23.68 -33.48
C SER A 11 -15.70 -24.90 -33.00
N PRO A 12 -15.26 -25.81 -33.89
CA PRO A 12 -14.61 -27.06 -33.49
C PRO A 12 -13.14 -26.83 -33.14
N CYS A 13 -12.76 -27.05 -31.87
CA CYS A 13 -11.37 -27.34 -31.51
C CYS A 13 -11.09 -28.83 -31.73
N ILE A 14 -10.14 -29.12 -32.62
CA ILE A 14 -9.66 -30.48 -32.91
C ILE A 14 -8.64 -30.86 -31.83
N PHE A 15 -8.91 -31.92 -31.07
CA PHE A 15 -7.95 -32.52 -30.15
C PHE A 15 -7.29 -33.72 -30.83
N PHE A 16 -5.95 -33.73 -30.94
CA PHE A 16 -5.18 -34.93 -31.29
C PHE A 16 -4.58 -35.53 -30.02
N PHE A 17 -4.85 -36.81 -29.76
CA PHE A 17 -4.20 -37.59 -28.72
C PHE A 17 -3.14 -38.48 -29.37
N ILE A 18 -1.87 -38.33 -28.98
CA ILE A 18 -0.81 -39.30 -29.29
C ILE A 18 -0.19 -39.69 -27.94
N ASP A 19 -0.58 -40.87 -27.45
CA ASP A 19 -0.15 -41.55 -26.22
C ASP A 19 -0.17 -40.80 -24.87
N ARG A 20 -0.40 -41.58 -23.82
CA ARG A 20 -1.11 -41.22 -22.57
C ARG A 20 -0.43 -40.21 -21.60
N ASN A 21 0.36 -39.22 -22.02
CA ASN A 21 0.90 -38.24 -21.04
C ASN A 21 1.24 -36.83 -21.59
N ILE A 22 0.64 -36.36 -22.68
CA ILE A 22 0.91 -35.00 -23.19
C ILE A 22 -0.40 -34.25 -23.47
N LEU A 23 -0.53 -33.05 -22.89
CA LEU A 23 -1.62 -32.11 -23.16
C LEU A 23 -0.97 -30.80 -23.66
N VAL A 24 -1.18 -30.46 -24.93
CA VAL A 24 -0.58 -29.27 -25.57
C VAL A 24 -1.59 -28.12 -25.52
N TYR A 25 -1.22 -27.01 -24.88
CA TYR A 25 -1.89 -25.72 -25.02
C TYR A 25 -0.82 -24.66 -25.31
N HIS A 26 -0.92 -23.95 -26.44
CA HIS A 26 0.02 -22.88 -26.83
C HIS A 26 1.52 -23.27 -26.85
N GLY A 27 1.87 -24.38 -27.50
CA GLY A 27 3.23 -24.57 -28.03
C GLY A 27 4.38 -24.72 -27.03
N ILE A 28 4.13 -25.06 -25.77
CA ILE A 28 5.19 -25.36 -24.78
C ILE A 28 5.14 -26.84 -24.42
N ILE A 29 6.20 -27.58 -24.78
CA ILE A 29 6.42 -28.97 -24.38
C ILE A 29 7.19 -28.94 -23.05
N VAL A 30 6.62 -29.51 -21.98
CA VAL A 30 7.33 -29.70 -20.70
C VAL A 30 7.60 -31.18 -20.55
N ASN A 31 8.88 -31.57 -20.59
CA ASN A 31 9.31 -32.96 -20.39
C ASN A 31 10.01 -33.07 -19.04
N ASN A 32 9.52 -33.95 -18.16
CA ASN A 32 10.14 -34.31 -16.88
C ASN A 32 10.72 -35.72 -17.02
N HIS A 33 12.07 -35.87 -16.96
CA HIS A 33 12.77 -36.83 -16.08
C HIS A 33 14.28 -37.04 -16.40
N TRP A 34 15.08 -37.00 -15.31
CA TRP A 34 16.35 -37.68 -14.96
C TRP A 34 17.60 -37.64 -15.86
N LEU A 35 18.77 -37.35 -15.24
CA LEU A 35 19.92 -38.28 -15.14
C LEU A 35 21.09 -37.79 -14.23
N ALA A 36 21.59 -38.75 -13.44
CA ALA A 36 22.96 -39.01 -12.98
C ALA A 36 23.75 -38.03 -12.07
N LYS A 37 24.10 -38.54 -10.88
CA LYS A 37 25.20 -38.09 -10.01
C LYS A 37 26.55 -38.39 -10.67
N GLU A 38 27.40 -37.38 -10.85
CA GLU A 38 28.86 -37.57 -10.95
C GLU A 38 29.55 -36.93 -9.75
N LYS A 39 30.39 -37.72 -9.06
CA LYS A 39 31.23 -37.30 -7.93
C LYS A 39 32.57 -36.78 -8.47
N GLY A 40 33.02 -35.65 -7.92
CA GLY A 40 34.45 -35.31 -7.86
C GLY A 40 34.96 -34.28 -8.86
N ARG A 41 34.57 -33.00 -8.70
CA ARG A 41 35.35 -31.81 -9.12
C ARG A 41 35.09 -30.66 -8.14
N PRO A 42 36.07 -29.78 -7.85
CA PRO A 42 35.90 -28.68 -6.91
C PRO A 42 34.80 -27.74 -7.39
N ALA A 43 33.93 -27.33 -6.46
CA ALA A 43 32.75 -26.53 -6.74
C ALA A 43 33.13 -25.16 -7.34
N VAL A 44 33.02 -25.04 -8.66
CA VAL A 44 32.85 -23.75 -9.32
C VAL A 44 31.49 -23.23 -8.86
N GLN A 45 31.46 -22.06 -8.21
CA GLN A 45 30.21 -21.42 -7.80
C GLN A 45 29.34 -21.22 -9.04
N THR A 46 28.29 -22.04 -9.17
CA THR A 46 27.24 -21.83 -10.16
C THR A 46 26.51 -20.51 -9.84
N PRO A 47 26.14 -19.70 -10.85
CA PRO A 47 25.34 -18.50 -10.63
C PRO A 47 24.08 -18.87 -9.86
N ARG A 48 23.77 -18.14 -8.77
CA ARG A 48 22.50 -18.29 -8.04
C ARG A 48 21.34 -18.26 -9.03
N ASP A 49 20.43 -19.22 -8.93
CA ASP A 49 19.19 -19.27 -9.72
C ASP A 49 18.50 -17.90 -9.72
N GLN A 50 18.57 -17.18 -10.85
CA GLN A 50 17.92 -15.88 -11.04
C GLN A 50 16.38 -15.96 -11.00
N LYS A 51 15.81 -17.18 -11.01
CA LYS A 51 14.36 -17.41 -11.05
C LYS A 51 13.58 -17.05 -9.78
N ASN A 52 14.25 -16.77 -8.65
CA ASN A 52 13.59 -16.59 -7.35
C ASN A 52 13.86 -15.24 -6.66
N ILE A 53 14.44 -14.25 -7.33
CA ILE A 53 14.57 -12.90 -6.76
C ILE A 53 13.24 -12.16 -7.00
N PRO A 54 12.56 -11.66 -5.95
CA PRO A 54 11.34 -10.90 -6.13
C PRO A 54 11.62 -9.63 -6.95
N ARG A 55 10.81 -9.37 -7.99
CA ARG A 55 10.96 -8.18 -8.84
C ARG A 55 10.46 -6.89 -8.17
N ILE A 56 9.67 -7.03 -7.12
CA ILE A 56 9.04 -5.95 -6.35
C ILE A 56 9.33 -6.18 -4.87
N ASN A 57 9.76 -5.14 -4.16
CA ASN A 57 10.05 -5.22 -2.73
C ASN A 57 8.77 -4.97 -1.92
N TRP A 58 7.94 -6.00 -1.81
CA TRP A 58 6.68 -5.91 -1.08
C TRP A 58 6.92 -5.68 0.41
N GLN A 59 6.29 -4.66 0.99
CA GLN A 59 6.41 -4.35 2.42
C GLN A 59 6.04 -5.55 3.30
N SER A 60 5.06 -6.37 2.90
CA SER A 60 4.67 -7.58 3.63
C SER A 60 5.81 -8.61 3.72
N GLN A 61 6.65 -8.71 2.70
CA GLN A 61 7.83 -9.57 2.67
C GLN A 61 8.97 -8.97 3.50
N CYS A 62 9.20 -7.65 3.38
CA CYS A 62 10.19 -6.93 4.18
C CYS A 62 9.89 -7.03 5.69
N LEU A 63 8.63 -6.86 6.09
CA LEU A 63 8.19 -7.00 7.49
C LEU A 63 8.35 -8.44 7.98
N LYS A 64 8.01 -9.43 7.14
CA LYS A 64 8.21 -10.85 7.49
C LYS A 64 9.68 -11.18 7.69
N ALA A 65 10.56 -10.66 6.86
CA ALA A 65 12.00 -10.83 7.03
C ALA A 65 12.50 -10.16 8.31
N ARG A 66 11.96 -8.98 8.68
CA ARG A 66 12.34 -8.23 9.88
C ARG A 66 11.88 -8.87 11.18
N TYR A 67 10.64 -9.37 11.23
CA TYR A 67 10.01 -9.85 12.47
C TYR A 67 9.85 -11.37 12.55
N GLY A 68 10.21 -12.11 11.49
CA GLY A 68 10.08 -13.56 11.41
C GLY A 68 8.66 -14.05 11.06
N GLU A 69 7.67 -13.16 11.03
CA GLU A 69 6.27 -13.48 10.76
C GLU A 69 5.52 -12.33 10.06
N HIS A 70 4.32 -12.60 9.55
CA HIS A 70 3.51 -11.57 8.91
C HIS A 70 2.99 -10.57 9.95
N VAL A 71 3.26 -9.28 9.73
CA VAL A 71 2.75 -8.18 10.57
C VAL A 71 1.42 -7.68 10.01
N TRP A 72 0.38 -7.71 10.85
CA TRP A 72 -0.97 -7.30 10.49
C TRP A 72 -1.27 -5.87 10.95
N ARG A 73 -1.91 -5.09 10.09
CA ARG A 73 -2.30 -3.71 10.44
C ARG A 73 -3.71 -3.70 10.99
N LEU A 74 -3.85 -3.20 12.22
CA LEU A 74 -5.13 -2.93 12.84
C LEU A 74 -5.46 -1.47 12.55
N GLY A 75 -6.29 -1.23 11.54
CA GLY A 75 -6.83 0.09 11.23
C GLY A 75 -7.63 0.64 12.41
N ILE A 76 -7.27 1.84 12.89
CA ILE A 76 -7.91 2.54 14.00
C ILE A 76 -8.42 3.89 13.50
N ASP A 77 -9.70 4.16 13.71
CA ASP A 77 -10.29 5.50 13.59
C ASP A 77 -10.49 6.06 15.00
N VAL A 78 -9.82 7.18 15.29
CA VAL A 78 -9.88 7.85 16.60
C VAL A 78 -10.71 9.14 16.55
N GLY A 79 -11.50 9.34 15.50
CA GLY A 79 -12.39 10.49 15.35
C GLY A 79 -11.70 11.78 14.90
N PHE A 80 -10.47 11.68 14.37
CA PHE A 80 -9.81 12.84 13.77
C PHE A 80 -10.53 13.32 12.51
N THR A 81 -10.25 14.56 12.13
CA THR A 81 -10.74 15.16 10.88
C THR A 81 -9.57 15.72 10.08
N CYS A 82 -9.84 16.24 8.88
CA CYS A 82 -8.85 16.97 8.08
C CYS A 82 -9.15 18.47 8.17
N PRO A 83 -8.16 19.35 8.40
CA PRO A 83 -8.42 20.78 8.67
C PRO A 83 -9.02 21.50 7.46
N HIS A 84 -8.70 21.03 6.25
CA HIS A 84 -9.22 21.62 5.02
C HIS A 84 -10.58 21.07 4.60
N ARG A 85 -11.15 20.13 5.36
CA ARG A 85 -12.37 19.43 4.96
C ARG A 85 -13.60 20.20 5.41
N SER A 86 -14.47 20.52 4.46
CA SER A 86 -15.78 21.13 4.72
C SER A 86 -16.89 20.08 4.68
N PRO A 87 -18.00 20.25 5.42
CA PRO A 87 -19.23 19.50 5.19
C PRO A 87 -19.73 19.65 3.74
N ASP A 88 -19.59 20.85 3.16
CA ASP A 88 -19.82 21.08 1.73
C ASP A 88 -18.55 20.75 0.94
N ARG A 89 -18.59 19.59 0.29
CA ARG A 89 -17.47 19.04 -0.49
C ARG A 89 -17.15 19.82 -1.77
N LEU A 90 -17.99 20.76 -2.22
CA LEU A 90 -17.67 21.65 -3.33
C LEU A 90 -16.87 22.88 -2.86
N ARG A 91 -17.10 23.33 -1.62
CA ARG A 91 -16.46 24.54 -1.06
C ARG A 91 -15.20 24.25 -0.26
N GLY A 92 -14.98 23.01 0.17
CA GLY A 92 -13.78 22.66 0.94
C GLY A 92 -13.36 21.20 0.85
N GLY A 93 -12.07 20.99 1.07
CA GLY A 93 -11.39 19.70 1.03
C GLY A 93 -10.86 19.36 -0.35
N CYS A 94 -10.02 18.33 -0.41
CA CYS A 94 -9.50 17.86 -1.68
C CYS A 94 -10.64 17.23 -2.50
N ARG A 95 -10.67 17.51 -3.80
CA ARG A 95 -11.78 17.17 -4.70
C ARG A 95 -11.97 15.66 -4.87
N PHE A 96 -10.90 14.88 -4.71
CA PHE A 96 -10.90 13.42 -4.82
C PHE A 96 -11.27 12.69 -3.51
N CYS A 97 -11.20 13.35 -2.35
CA CYS A 97 -11.29 12.66 -1.07
C CYS A 97 -12.66 12.02 -0.84
N ALA A 98 -12.67 10.78 -0.36
CA ALA A 98 -13.88 10.07 0.04
C ALA A 98 -14.66 10.81 1.15
N PRO A 99 -15.99 10.62 1.27
CA PRO A 99 -16.83 11.15 2.36
C PRO A 99 -16.50 10.62 3.77
N ASP A 100 -15.72 9.56 3.87
CA ASP A 100 -15.34 8.92 5.14
C ASP A 100 -13.85 9.11 5.50
N GLY A 101 -13.08 9.84 4.68
CA GLY A 101 -11.65 10.01 4.93
C GLY A 101 -10.81 8.74 4.72
N ASN A 102 -11.30 7.78 3.94
CA ASN A 102 -10.66 6.50 3.65
C ASN A 102 -10.44 5.62 4.89
N ILE A 103 -11.46 5.50 5.75
CA ILE A 103 -11.47 4.49 6.83
C ILE A 103 -11.22 3.08 6.27
N SER A 104 -10.67 2.21 7.12
CA SER A 104 -10.36 0.83 6.75
C SER A 104 -11.60 0.08 6.24
N ALA A 105 -11.44 -0.74 5.20
CA ALA A 105 -12.56 -1.36 4.48
C ALA A 105 -13.52 -2.19 5.37
N TYR A 106 -13.02 -2.79 6.45
CA TYR A 106 -13.83 -3.55 7.40
C TYR A 106 -14.62 -2.67 8.39
N GLN A 107 -14.32 -1.37 8.47
CA GLN A 107 -15.03 -0.40 9.31
C GLN A 107 -16.17 0.32 8.57
N LYS A 108 -16.16 0.33 7.23
CA LYS A 108 -17.06 1.10 6.35
C LYS A 108 -18.56 0.83 6.48
N ASN A 109 -18.97 -0.29 7.07
CA ASN A 109 -20.39 -0.62 7.22
C ASN A 109 -21.04 -0.01 8.48
N GLN A 110 -20.34 0.89 9.18
CA GLN A 110 -20.80 1.44 10.46
C GLN A 110 -21.09 2.93 10.32
N ALA A 111 -22.26 3.36 10.81
CA ALA A 111 -22.67 4.77 10.75
C ALA A 111 -21.76 5.70 11.56
N PHE A 112 -21.13 5.17 12.61
CA PHE A 112 -20.15 5.87 13.45
C PHE A 112 -18.97 4.95 13.73
N ALA A 113 -17.78 5.54 13.88
CA ALA A 113 -16.61 4.81 14.33
C ALA A 113 -16.88 4.21 15.72
N PRO A 114 -16.72 2.89 15.92
CA PRO A 114 -16.89 2.29 17.23
C PRO A 114 -15.88 2.82 18.25
N ALA A 115 -16.13 2.60 19.53
CA ALA A 115 -15.09 2.83 20.54
C ALA A 115 -13.79 2.11 20.17
N ILE A 116 -12.65 2.73 20.44
CA ILE A 116 -11.30 2.20 20.12
C ILE A 116 -11.15 0.76 20.61
N THR A 117 -11.63 0.46 21.82
CA THR A 117 -11.70 -0.90 22.40
C THR A 117 -12.39 -1.89 21.48
N GLN A 118 -13.58 -1.56 20.97
CA GLN A 118 -14.32 -2.45 20.07
C GLN A 118 -13.62 -2.61 18.72
N GLN A 119 -12.98 -1.56 18.19
CA GLN A 119 -12.22 -1.64 16.95
C GLN A 119 -11.06 -2.63 17.07
N ILE A 120 -10.24 -2.47 18.12
CA ILE A 120 -9.07 -3.32 18.40
C ILE A 120 -9.50 -4.77 18.66
N GLU A 121 -10.48 -4.99 19.54
CA GLU A 121 -10.94 -6.33 19.89
C GLU A 121 -11.46 -7.10 18.67
N ARG A 122 -12.31 -6.46 17.85
CA ARG A 122 -12.82 -7.06 16.62
C ARG A 122 -11.69 -7.39 15.64
N ALA A 123 -10.73 -6.47 15.49
CA ALA A 123 -9.61 -6.65 14.57
C ALA A 123 -8.68 -7.78 15.03
N LEU A 124 -8.37 -7.87 16.33
CA LEU A 124 -7.61 -8.98 16.92
C LEU A 124 -8.35 -10.31 16.74
N ILE A 125 -9.63 -10.40 17.13
CA ILE A 125 -10.43 -11.63 16.98
C ILE A 125 -10.45 -12.08 15.52
N PHE A 126 -10.70 -11.17 14.58
CA PHE A 126 -10.76 -11.49 13.16
C PHE A 126 -9.42 -11.99 12.63
N THR A 127 -8.35 -11.24 12.87
CA THR A 127 -7.02 -11.56 12.34
C THR A 127 -6.42 -12.82 12.97
N GLN A 128 -6.57 -13.01 14.28
CA GLN A 128 -6.11 -14.21 14.97
C GLN A 128 -6.91 -15.45 14.56
N LYS A 129 -8.24 -15.38 14.45
CA LYS A 129 -9.04 -16.53 14.01
C LYS A 129 -8.74 -16.92 12.57
N ARG A 130 -8.70 -15.93 11.66
CA ARG A 130 -8.58 -16.18 10.22
C ARG A 130 -7.15 -16.46 9.77
N TYR A 131 -6.17 -15.76 10.32
CA TYR A 131 -4.79 -15.78 9.83
C TYR A 131 -3.75 -16.24 10.86
N LYS A 132 -4.18 -16.55 12.10
CA LYS A 132 -3.26 -16.91 13.20
C LYS A 132 -2.18 -15.84 13.42
N ALA A 133 -2.60 -14.58 13.39
CA ALA A 133 -1.73 -13.41 13.54
C ALA A 133 -1.16 -13.29 14.96
N HIS A 134 0.14 -12.98 15.08
CA HIS A 134 0.78 -12.68 16.38
C HIS A 134 1.56 -11.36 16.38
N ALA A 135 1.93 -10.83 15.21
CA ALA A 135 2.55 -9.51 15.07
C ALA A 135 1.59 -8.46 14.49
N PHE A 136 1.57 -7.26 15.09
CA PHE A 136 0.62 -6.21 14.76
C PHE A 136 1.25 -4.82 14.68
N PHE A 137 0.69 -3.98 13.80
CA PHE A 137 0.82 -2.53 13.84
C PHE A 137 -0.52 -1.88 14.12
N LEU A 138 -0.54 -0.84 14.96
CA LEU A 138 -1.69 0.05 15.07
C LEU A 138 -1.62 1.07 13.92
N TYR A 139 -2.65 1.10 13.09
CA TYR A 139 -2.65 1.87 11.85
C TYR A 139 -3.71 2.98 11.88
N PHE A 140 -3.26 4.20 12.13
CA PHE A 140 -4.07 5.41 12.08
C PHE A 140 -4.10 5.91 10.63
N GLN A 141 -5.16 5.56 9.90
CA GLN A 141 -5.29 5.86 8.47
C GLN A 141 -6.31 6.96 8.16
N ALA A 142 -7.39 7.03 8.96
CA ALA A 142 -8.52 7.87 8.65
C ALA A 142 -8.17 9.36 8.81
N TYR A 143 -8.48 10.16 7.79
CA TYR A 143 -8.30 11.61 7.81
C TYR A 143 -6.83 12.07 7.96
N THR A 144 -6.58 12.99 8.88
CA THR A 144 -5.28 13.61 9.16
C THR A 144 -4.96 13.31 10.60
N CYS A 145 -4.22 12.23 10.85
CA CYS A 145 -4.09 11.69 12.19
C CYS A 145 -3.20 12.52 13.11
N THR A 146 -2.69 13.67 12.65
CA THR A 146 -1.96 14.66 13.45
C THR A 146 -2.67 16.01 13.53
N ASN A 147 -3.94 16.09 13.12
CA ASN A 147 -4.76 17.31 13.18
C ASN A 147 -5.36 17.54 14.58
N ALA A 148 -4.51 17.65 15.60
CA ALA A 148 -4.85 18.03 16.95
C ALA A 148 -3.60 18.59 17.67
N PRO A 149 -3.77 19.30 18.81
CA PRO A 149 -2.63 19.66 19.66
C PRO A 149 -1.84 18.44 20.11
N THR A 150 -0.53 18.58 20.23
CA THR A 150 0.41 17.48 20.54
C THR A 150 0.04 16.72 21.81
N GLU A 151 -0.42 17.40 22.86
CA GLU A 151 -0.89 16.77 24.11
C GLU A 151 -2.11 15.85 23.88
N THR A 152 -3.03 16.27 23.01
CA THR A 152 -4.20 15.45 22.66
C THR A 152 -3.78 14.22 21.85
N LEU A 153 -2.83 14.37 20.93
CA LEU A 153 -2.27 13.27 20.15
C LEU A 153 -1.60 12.24 21.07
N ASP A 154 -0.75 12.69 22.00
CA ASP A 154 -0.06 11.82 22.96
C ASP A 154 -1.06 10.99 23.78
N ARG A 155 -2.07 11.65 24.36
CA ARG A 155 -3.12 10.99 25.12
C ARG A 155 -3.86 9.92 24.31
N ILE A 156 -4.22 10.23 23.07
CA ILE A 156 -4.97 9.31 22.20
C ILE A 156 -4.10 8.10 21.81
N TYR A 157 -2.85 8.32 21.41
CA TYR A 157 -1.97 7.23 21.01
C TYR A 157 -1.61 6.31 22.17
N ARG A 158 -1.26 6.86 23.34
CA ARG A 158 -1.01 6.07 24.56
C ARG A 158 -2.24 5.27 24.96
N TYR A 159 -3.41 5.91 25.00
CA TYR A 159 -4.67 5.22 25.28
C TYR A 159 -4.93 4.08 24.30
N THR A 160 -4.68 4.28 23.00
CA THR A 160 -4.86 3.23 21.99
C THR A 160 -3.91 2.05 22.19
N ILE A 161 -2.65 2.32 22.56
CA ILE A 161 -1.65 1.28 22.90
C ILE A 161 -2.08 0.51 24.15
N ASP A 162 -2.55 1.19 25.19
CA ASP A 162 -3.03 0.55 26.42
C ASP A 162 -4.23 -0.35 26.15
N VAL A 163 -5.18 0.13 25.35
CA VAL A 163 -6.34 -0.67 24.91
C VAL A 163 -5.90 -1.89 24.11
N PHE A 164 -4.88 -1.78 23.25
CA PHE A 164 -4.31 -2.93 22.55
C PHE A 164 -3.81 -3.99 23.53
N TRP A 165 -3.00 -3.60 24.52
CA TRP A 165 -2.45 -4.54 25.48
C TRP A 165 -3.53 -5.21 26.33
N GLN A 166 -4.49 -4.44 26.84
CA GLN A 166 -5.63 -4.98 27.61
C GLN A 166 -6.45 -5.98 26.79
N ALA A 167 -6.76 -5.63 25.53
CA ALA A 167 -7.51 -6.51 24.65
C ALA A 167 -6.72 -7.78 24.31
N TYR A 168 -5.43 -7.65 24.01
CA TYR A 168 -4.55 -8.76 23.65
C TYR A 168 -4.38 -9.75 24.81
N GLU A 169 -4.13 -9.27 26.03
CA GLU A 169 -3.99 -10.10 27.23
C GLU A 169 -5.27 -10.88 27.54
N ARG A 170 -6.42 -10.21 27.48
CA ARG A 170 -7.72 -10.85 27.69
C ARG A 170 -8.02 -11.93 26.66
N LEU A 171 -7.62 -11.72 25.40
CA LEU A 171 -7.82 -12.69 24.31
C LEU A 171 -6.78 -13.82 24.31
N ASN A 172 -5.64 -13.63 24.98
CA ASN A 172 -4.51 -14.57 24.99
C ASN A 172 -4.04 -14.83 26.44
N PRO A 173 -4.90 -15.33 27.35
CA PRO A 173 -4.60 -15.43 28.79
C PRO A 173 -3.45 -16.40 29.12
N SER A 174 -3.11 -17.30 28.21
CA SER A 174 -1.96 -18.20 28.35
C SER A 174 -0.62 -17.53 28.04
N GLN A 175 -0.61 -16.33 27.46
CA GLN A 175 0.61 -15.55 27.22
C GLN A 175 0.84 -14.59 28.38
N HIS A 176 1.88 -14.84 29.17
CA HIS A 176 2.30 -13.91 30.20
C HIS A 176 2.98 -12.69 29.56
N ILE A 177 2.29 -11.56 29.48
CA ILE A 177 2.83 -10.32 28.95
C ILE A 177 3.59 -9.59 30.06
N THR A 178 4.91 -9.62 30.01
CA THR A 178 5.75 -8.87 30.96
C THR A 178 5.98 -7.43 30.46
N PRO A 179 6.35 -6.48 31.35
CA PRO A 179 6.74 -5.13 30.93
C PRO A 179 7.88 -5.14 29.89
N GLU A 180 8.82 -6.06 30.02
CA GLU A 180 9.95 -6.22 29.08
C GLU A 180 9.44 -6.68 27.70
N LEU A 181 8.45 -7.58 27.66
CA LEU A 181 7.84 -8.01 26.39
C LEU A 181 7.06 -6.87 25.73
N ARG A 182 6.39 -6.03 26.52
CA ARG A 182 5.69 -4.83 26.00
C ARG A 182 6.68 -3.82 25.40
N ALA A 183 7.85 -3.69 26.01
CA ALA A 183 8.93 -2.81 25.55
C ALA A 183 9.90 -3.49 24.53
N SER A 184 9.54 -4.67 24.01
CA SER A 184 10.41 -5.44 23.11
C SER A 184 9.82 -5.56 21.72
N SER A 185 10.68 -5.47 20.70
CA SER A 185 10.36 -5.81 19.31
C SER A 185 9.92 -7.28 19.12
N LYS A 186 10.12 -8.13 20.13
CA LYS A 186 9.62 -9.51 20.18
C LYS A 186 8.15 -9.61 20.61
N GLY A 187 7.59 -8.59 21.26
CA GLY A 187 6.18 -8.54 21.65
C GLY A 187 5.23 -8.49 20.46
N PRO A 188 3.92 -8.73 20.65
CA PRO A 188 2.94 -8.75 19.56
C PRO A 188 2.76 -7.38 18.89
N LEU A 189 2.87 -6.28 19.63
CA LEU A 189 2.83 -4.93 19.06
C LEU A 189 4.21 -4.56 18.51
N LYS A 190 4.31 -4.43 17.19
CA LYS A 190 5.57 -4.11 16.51
C LYS A 190 5.78 -2.62 16.32
N GLY A 191 4.72 -1.82 16.35
CA GLY A 191 4.80 -0.45 15.87
C GLY A 191 3.49 0.27 15.60
N LEU A 192 3.63 1.53 15.19
CA LEU A 192 2.56 2.46 14.84
C LEU A 192 2.75 2.94 13.40
N ILE A 193 1.65 3.12 12.69
CA ILE A 193 1.64 3.81 11.40
C ILE A 193 0.65 4.97 11.50
N VAL A 194 1.13 6.20 11.30
CA VAL A 194 0.33 7.43 11.40
C VAL A 194 0.25 8.10 10.03
N SER A 195 -0.94 8.12 9.44
CA SER A 195 -1.19 8.76 8.15
C SER A 195 -1.60 10.21 8.35
N THR A 196 -0.93 11.13 7.68
CA THR A 196 -1.22 12.54 7.84
C THR A 196 -0.96 13.36 6.58
N ARG A 197 -1.39 14.61 6.65
CA ARG A 197 -1.06 15.60 5.63
C ARG A 197 0.26 16.29 6.01
N PRO A 198 1.11 16.61 5.04
CA PRO A 198 2.36 17.33 5.29
C PRO A 198 2.18 18.64 6.06
N ASP A 199 1.17 19.44 5.70
CA ASP A 199 0.85 20.73 6.33
C ASP A 199 0.30 20.61 7.76
N CYS A 200 0.18 19.39 8.29
CA CYS A 200 -0.25 19.13 9.67
C CYS A 200 0.83 18.38 10.45
N PHE A 201 2.05 18.31 9.93
CA PHE A 201 3.15 17.55 10.52
C PHE A 201 4.36 18.47 10.74
N ASP A 202 4.66 18.73 12.00
CA ASP A 202 5.72 19.62 12.44
C ASP A 202 6.70 18.90 13.38
N GLN A 203 7.72 19.62 13.83
CA GLN A 203 8.76 19.08 14.69
C GLN A 203 8.22 18.57 16.03
N GLU A 204 7.19 19.18 16.61
CA GLU A 204 6.62 18.74 17.89
C GLU A 204 5.92 17.38 17.72
N LYS A 205 5.14 17.23 16.65
CA LYS A 205 4.47 15.97 16.31
C LYS A 205 5.48 14.89 15.97
N ALA A 206 6.56 15.22 15.26
CA ALA A 206 7.62 14.28 14.95
C ALA A 206 8.34 13.78 16.21
N LYS A 207 8.66 14.68 17.16
CA LYS A 207 9.25 14.32 18.46
C LYS A 207 8.32 13.43 19.29
N LEU A 208 7.02 13.76 19.33
CA LEU A 208 6.02 12.92 19.98
C LEU A 208 6.04 11.49 19.39
N LEU A 209 5.96 11.38 18.07
CA LEU A 209 5.96 10.07 17.40
C LEU A 209 7.27 9.32 17.65
N ALA A 210 8.40 10.02 17.68
CA ALA A 210 9.70 9.42 17.97
C ALA A 210 9.80 8.89 19.40
N GLY A 211 9.13 9.51 20.37
CA GLY A 211 9.09 9.02 21.76
C GLY A 211 8.47 7.62 21.92
N PHE A 212 7.64 7.17 20.97
CA PHE A 212 7.16 5.78 20.99
C PHE A 212 8.23 4.77 20.56
N MET A 213 9.27 5.20 19.84
CA MET A 213 10.38 4.31 19.46
C MET A 213 11.23 3.89 20.66
N GLU A 214 11.30 4.72 21.69
CA GLU A 214 11.97 4.40 22.96
C GLU A 214 11.32 3.19 23.66
N GLN A 215 10.05 2.89 23.33
CA GLN A 215 9.31 1.72 23.82
C GLN A 215 9.52 0.48 22.93
N GLY A 216 10.49 0.52 22.00
CA GLY A 216 10.78 -0.59 21.08
C GLY A 216 9.85 -0.69 19.88
N LEU A 217 8.98 0.31 19.67
CA LEU A 217 8.03 0.36 18.56
C LEU A 217 8.69 0.92 17.29
N GLU A 218 8.39 0.29 16.17
CA GLU A 218 8.69 0.89 14.86
C GLU A 218 7.61 1.92 14.51
N VAL A 219 8.00 3.16 14.19
CA VAL A 219 7.03 4.22 13.90
C VAL A 219 7.16 4.69 12.46
N TRP A 220 6.05 4.62 11.73
CA TRP A 220 5.92 5.12 10.37
C TRP A 220 5.01 6.33 10.32
N VAL A 221 5.41 7.34 9.54
CA VAL A 221 4.54 8.42 9.09
C VAL A 221 4.22 8.23 7.61
N GLU A 222 2.93 8.19 7.26
CA GLU A 222 2.50 8.18 5.87
C GLU A 222 2.11 9.61 5.45
N LEU A 223 2.83 10.18 4.48
CA LEU A 223 2.66 11.55 4.00
C LEU A 223 2.05 11.56 2.60
N GLY A 224 0.94 12.28 2.47
CA GLY A 224 0.20 12.38 1.22
C GLY A 224 0.69 13.47 0.27
N LEU A 225 1.67 13.17 -0.59
CA LEU A 225 2.08 14.03 -1.71
C LEU A 225 1.01 14.07 -2.81
N GLN A 226 0.52 12.91 -3.22
CA GLN A 226 -0.38 12.67 -4.36
C GLN A 226 0.26 12.93 -5.73
N SER A 227 0.80 14.12 -5.96
CA SER A 227 1.45 14.57 -7.20
C SER A 227 2.62 15.50 -6.89
N ALA A 228 3.66 15.49 -7.72
CA ALA A 228 4.76 16.45 -7.66
C ALA A 228 4.50 17.74 -8.47
N HIS A 229 3.31 17.91 -9.03
CA HIS A 229 2.98 19.04 -9.91
C HIS A 229 2.08 20.03 -9.21
N GLU A 230 2.55 21.27 -9.02
CA GLU A 230 1.81 22.32 -8.30
C GLU A 230 0.46 22.63 -8.95
N GLU A 231 0.39 22.64 -10.28
CA GLU A 231 -0.86 22.82 -11.02
C GLU A 231 -1.87 21.70 -10.70
N THR A 232 -1.41 20.44 -10.63
CA THR A 232 -2.26 19.31 -10.24
C THR A 232 -2.68 19.45 -8.78
N LEU A 233 -1.77 19.75 -7.86
CA LEU A 233 -2.10 19.93 -6.43
C LEU A 233 -3.11 21.06 -6.20
N SER A 234 -2.98 22.16 -6.95
CA SER A 234 -3.92 23.27 -6.99
C SER A 234 -5.28 22.81 -7.53
N PHE A 235 -5.32 22.13 -8.69
CA PHE A 235 -6.54 21.58 -9.29
C PHE A 235 -7.28 20.62 -8.35
N LEU A 236 -6.56 19.83 -7.56
CA LEU A 236 -7.12 18.91 -6.56
C LEU A 236 -7.64 19.61 -5.30
N HIS A 237 -7.39 20.90 -5.12
CA HIS A 237 -7.56 21.62 -3.86
C HIS A 237 -6.79 20.92 -2.72
N ARG A 238 -5.52 20.53 -2.94
CA ARG A 238 -4.72 19.84 -1.92
C ARG A 238 -4.47 20.74 -0.70
N LYS A 239 -4.31 22.05 -0.90
CA LYS A 239 -4.05 23.09 0.13
C LYS A 239 -2.64 23.05 0.74
N HIS A 240 -1.71 22.33 0.11
CA HIS A 240 -0.27 22.45 0.31
C HIS A 240 0.43 22.10 -1.01
N GLY A 241 1.65 22.62 -1.22
CA GLY A 241 2.51 22.30 -2.36
C GLY A 241 3.52 21.20 -2.04
N VAL A 242 4.50 21.05 -2.93
CA VAL A 242 5.62 20.10 -2.86
C VAL A 242 6.63 20.51 -1.78
N GLU A 243 6.92 21.80 -1.63
CA GLU A 243 7.88 22.30 -0.61
C GLU A 243 7.48 21.88 0.80
N VAL A 244 6.23 22.12 1.19
CA VAL A 244 5.68 21.69 2.48
C VAL A 244 5.75 20.16 2.66
N PHE A 245 5.64 19.40 1.57
CA PHE A 245 5.84 17.95 1.61
C PHE A 245 7.30 17.57 1.86
N LEU A 246 8.25 18.22 1.19
CA LEU A 246 9.69 17.99 1.38
C LEU A 246 10.11 18.33 2.82
N ASP A 247 9.62 19.46 3.36
CA ASP A 247 9.87 19.85 4.76
C ASP A 247 9.37 18.77 5.74
N ALA A 248 8.15 18.26 5.54
CA ALA A 248 7.61 17.19 6.39
C ALA A 248 8.42 15.89 6.28
N MET A 249 8.94 15.55 5.09
CA MET A 249 9.81 14.41 4.88
C MET A 249 11.15 14.56 5.61
N ASP A 250 11.73 15.76 5.61
CA ASP A 250 12.98 16.06 6.29
C ASP A 250 12.82 16.10 7.80
N ILE A 251 11.74 16.70 8.32
CA ILE A 251 11.37 16.66 9.73
C ILE A 251 11.24 15.19 10.19
N ALA A 252 10.53 14.35 9.43
CA ALA A 252 10.39 12.94 9.77
C ALA A 252 11.73 12.21 9.80
N LYS A 253 12.59 12.48 8.80
CA LYS A 253 13.94 11.89 8.69
C LYS A 253 14.85 12.29 9.86
N GLN A 254 14.86 13.57 10.24
CA GLN A 254 15.66 14.07 11.37
C GLN A 254 15.27 13.44 12.71
N ASN A 255 14.02 12.97 12.84
CA ASN A 255 13.52 12.26 14.01
C ASN A 255 13.57 10.73 13.86
N ASN A 256 14.26 10.20 12.85
CA ASN A 256 14.41 8.76 12.56
C ASN A 256 13.08 8.02 12.34
N LEU A 257 12.01 8.73 11.97
CA LEU A 257 10.73 8.10 11.62
C LEU A 257 10.83 7.48 10.24
N LYS A 258 10.25 6.30 10.07
CA LYS A 258 10.10 5.71 8.73
C LYS A 258 9.03 6.45 7.96
N ARG A 259 9.27 6.70 6.68
CA ARG A 259 8.43 7.54 5.84
C ARG A 259 7.79 6.70 4.76
N THR A 260 6.48 6.81 4.61
CA THR A 260 5.76 6.28 3.45
C THR A 260 5.15 7.43 2.67
N VAL A 261 5.38 7.47 1.37
CA VAL A 261 4.77 8.48 0.50
C VAL A 261 3.57 7.90 -0.22
N HIS A 262 2.45 8.62 -0.19
CA HIS A 262 1.23 8.26 -0.90
C HIS A 262 1.08 9.07 -2.19
N LEU A 263 1.01 8.35 -3.31
CA LEU A 263 0.89 8.89 -4.67
C LEU A 263 -0.42 8.45 -5.32
N ILE A 264 -1.03 9.31 -6.12
CA ILE A 264 -2.19 8.96 -6.94
C ILE A 264 -1.78 9.00 -8.42
N LEU A 265 -2.01 7.90 -9.13
CA LEU A 265 -1.74 7.76 -10.56
C LEU A 265 -3.02 7.95 -11.36
N GLY A 266 -2.93 8.67 -12.47
CA GLY A 266 -4.04 8.92 -13.39
C GLY A 266 -4.93 10.08 -12.94
N LEU A 267 -4.36 11.04 -12.20
CA LEU A 267 -5.05 12.29 -11.86
C LEU A 267 -5.43 13.03 -13.15
N PRO A 268 -6.60 13.68 -13.20
CA PRO A 268 -7.02 14.41 -14.40
C PRO A 268 -6.01 15.52 -14.75
N GLY A 269 -5.58 15.56 -16.01
CA GLY A 269 -4.58 16.52 -16.50
C GLY A 269 -3.14 15.99 -16.48
N GLU A 270 -2.83 14.92 -15.75
CA GLU A 270 -1.47 14.38 -15.71
C GLU A 270 -1.14 13.47 -16.91
N SER A 271 0.04 13.67 -17.48
CA SER A 271 0.61 12.78 -18.49
C SER A 271 1.32 11.58 -17.84
N HIS A 272 1.67 10.59 -18.66
CA HIS A 272 2.50 9.47 -18.21
C HIS A 272 3.84 9.94 -17.62
N GLU A 273 4.47 10.92 -18.28
CA GLU A 273 5.76 11.47 -17.87
C GLU A 273 5.66 12.20 -16.53
N MET A 274 4.61 13.00 -16.33
CA MET A 274 4.35 13.69 -15.05
C MET A 274 4.24 12.72 -13.87
N MET A 275 3.63 11.55 -14.09
CA MET A 275 3.52 10.51 -13.07
C MET A 275 4.87 9.84 -12.76
N ILE A 276 5.71 9.62 -13.77
CA ILE A 276 7.09 9.14 -13.56
C ILE A 276 7.92 10.20 -12.83
N GLU A 277 7.81 11.48 -13.18
CA GLU A 277 8.48 12.59 -12.49
C GLU A 277 8.10 12.64 -11.01
N THR A 278 6.82 12.45 -10.70
CA THR A 278 6.36 12.32 -9.30
C THR A 278 7.04 11.17 -8.57
N ALA A 279 7.15 10.00 -9.22
CA ALA A 279 7.87 8.86 -8.66
C ALA A 279 9.37 9.14 -8.46
N LYS A 280 10.02 9.85 -9.40
CA LYS A 280 11.43 10.27 -9.30
C LYS A 280 11.65 11.28 -8.16
N LEU A 281 10.78 12.28 -8.01
CA LEU A 281 10.86 13.23 -6.90
C LEU A 281 10.77 12.48 -5.57
N THR A 282 9.81 11.56 -5.46
CA THR A 282 9.64 10.72 -4.27
C THR A 282 10.87 9.83 -4.03
N ALA A 283 11.47 9.25 -5.08
CA ALA A 283 12.73 8.51 -4.97
C ALA A 283 13.86 9.37 -4.37
N GLY A 284 13.96 10.64 -4.79
CA GLY A 284 14.95 11.60 -4.31
C GLY A 284 14.85 11.94 -2.81
N THR A 285 13.68 11.76 -2.19
CA THR A 285 13.50 11.96 -0.73
C THR A 285 14.11 10.84 0.12
N GLY A 286 14.46 9.70 -0.51
CA GLY A 286 14.96 8.51 0.18
C GLY A 286 13.92 7.86 1.08
N THR A 287 12.63 7.91 0.72
CA THR A 287 11.53 7.32 1.50
C THR A 287 11.67 5.80 1.69
N GLU A 288 11.30 5.31 2.87
CA GLU A 288 11.34 3.88 3.20
C GLU A 288 10.19 3.10 2.55
N GLY A 289 9.02 3.72 2.34
CA GLY A 289 7.86 3.06 1.75
C GLY A 289 7.13 3.92 0.73
N ILE A 290 6.41 3.26 -0.19
CA ILE A 290 5.51 3.93 -1.15
C ILE A 290 4.17 3.22 -1.22
N LYS A 291 3.13 4.05 -1.28
CA LYS A 291 1.75 3.67 -1.45
C LYS A 291 1.23 4.27 -2.74
N PHE A 292 1.01 3.44 -3.75
CA PHE A 292 0.31 3.88 -4.96
C PHE A 292 -1.21 3.81 -4.77
N HIS A 293 -1.90 4.64 -5.53
CA HIS A 293 -3.34 4.71 -5.60
C HIS A 293 -3.73 5.02 -7.04
N ASP A 294 -4.52 4.16 -7.68
CA ASP A 294 -5.14 4.45 -8.97
C ASP A 294 -6.26 5.47 -8.77
N PHE A 295 -6.28 6.57 -9.53
CA PHE A 295 -7.31 7.59 -9.39
C PHE A 295 -8.70 6.98 -9.60
N ARG A 296 -9.61 7.21 -8.65
CA ARG A 296 -11.01 6.80 -8.72
C ARG A 296 -11.92 7.97 -8.42
N ILE A 297 -13.03 8.06 -9.14
CA ILE A 297 -14.08 9.03 -8.88
C ILE A 297 -14.95 8.47 -7.74
N VAL A 298 -14.55 8.75 -6.50
CA VAL A 298 -15.25 8.23 -5.30
C VAL A 298 -16.62 8.90 -5.16
N LYS A 299 -17.69 8.11 -4.96
CA LYS A 299 -19.04 8.65 -4.76
C LYS A 299 -19.07 9.60 -3.56
N GLY A 300 -19.79 10.71 -3.70
CA GLY A 300 -19.88 11.77 -2.69
C GLY A 300 -18.65 12.68 -2.59
N SER A 301 -17.58 12.43 -3.35
CA SER A 301 -16.48 13.40 -3.55
C SER A 301 -16.92 14.59 -4.40
N ALA A 302 -16.11 15.65 -4.44
CA ALA A 302 -16.38 16.80 -5.31
C ALA A 302 -16.33 16.38 -6.78
N PHE A 303 -15.35 15.54 -7.13
CA PHE A 303 -15.21 15.01 -8.49
C PHE A 303 -16.41 14.17 -8.94
N ALA A 304 -17.00 13.35 -8.07
CA ALA A 304 -18.22 12.61 -8.41
C ALA A 304 -19.41 13.52 -8.72
N ARG A 305 -19.48 14.72 -8.13
CA ARG A 305 -20.53 15.70 -8.38
C ARG A 305 -20.31 16.47 -9.69
N SER A 306 -19.06 16.78 -10.03
CA SER A 306 -18.70 17.43 -11.30
C SER A 306 -18.68 16.48 -12.50
N PHE A 307 -18.55 15.16 -12.27
CA PHE A 307 -18.42 14.16 -13.32
C PHE A 307 -19.53 14.21 -14.39
N PRO A 308 -20.83 14.36 -14.07
CA PRO A 308 -21.90 14.41 -15.08
C PRO A 308 -21.78 15.55 -16.09
N ALA A 309 -21.07 16.63 -15.76
CA ALA A 309 -20.82 17.76 -16.67
C ALA A 309 -19.71 17.46 -17.70
N GLY A 310 -19.05 16.30 -17.63
CA GLY A 310 -17.99 15.90 -18.56
C GLY A 310 -16.62 16.52 -18.29
N GLU A 311 -16.46 17.23 -17.17
CA GLU A 311 -15.23 17.96 -16.81
C GLU A 311 -14.04 17.05 -16.46
N ILE A 312 -14.28 15.76 -16.21
CA ILE A 312 -13.29 14.84 -15.65
C ILE A 312 -13.33 13.51 -16.39
N THR A 313 -12.16 13.04 -16.82
CA THR A 313 -11.97 11.70 -17.38
C THR A 313 -11.01 10.90 -16.50
N THR A 314 -11.13 9.57 -16.52
CA THR A 314 -10.21 8.67 -15.82
C THR A 314 -9.30 7.95 -16.82
N MET A 315 -8.09 7.64 -16.38
CA MET A 315 -7.18 6.78 -17.14
C MET A 315 -7.76 5.38 -17.27
N HIS A 316 -7.64 4.78 -18.47
CA HIS A 316 -8.05 3.39 -18.68
C HIS A 316 -7.18 2.42 -17.86
N PRO A 317 -7.76 1.48 -17.07
CA PRO A 317 -7.01 0.59 -16.17
C PRO A 317 -5.93 -0.26 -16.85
N SER A 318 -6.05 -0.57 -18.15
CA SER A 318 -5.01 -1.33 -18.89
C SER A 318 -3.66 -0.62 -18.97
N ARG A 319 -3.59 0.69 -18.69
CA ARG A 319 -2.33 1.45 -18.62
C ARG A 319 -1.58 1.27 -17.31
N LEU A 320 -2.26 0.85 -16.24
CA LEU A 320 -1.67 0.75 -14.89
C LEU A 320 -0.48 -0.23 -14.82
N PRO A 321 -0.50 -1.44 -15.41
CA PRO A 321 0.62 -2.36 -15.28
C PRO A 321 1.95 -1.79 -15.81
N GLY A 322 1.91 -1.20 -17.01
CA GLY A 322 3.07 -0.55 -17.62
C GLY A 322 3.55 0.64 -16.81
N LEU A 323 2.64 1.56 -16.46
CA LEU A 323 2.97 2.74 -15.67
C LEU A 323 3.56 2.40 -14.30
N LEU A 324 2.99 1.42 -13.59
CA LEU A 324 3.51 0.99 -12.30
C LEU A 324 4.88 0.34 -12.45
N ALA A 325 5.10 -0.49 -13.48
CA ALA A 325 6.44 -1.00 -13.77
C ALA A 325 7.43 0.15 -14.02
N ASP A 326 7.01 1.18 -14.76
CA ASP A 326 7.83 2.35 -15.04
C ASP A 326 8.21 3.12 -13.77
N CYS A 327 7.24 3.37 -12.90
CA CYS A 327 7.46 3.97 -11.58
C CYS A 327 8.39 3.10 -10.72
N LEU A 328 8.14 1.79 -10.62
CA LEU A 328 8.95 0.87 -9.81
C LEU A 328 10.42 0.85 -10.23
N GLU A 329 10.69 0.91 -11.53
CA GLU A 329 12.06 0.91 -12.05
C GLU A 329 12.87 2.14 -11.62
N VAL A 330 12.24 3.31 -11.42
CA VAL A 330 12.93 4.54 -11.00
C VAL A 330 13.02 4.71 -9.49
N LEU A 331 12.32 3.89 -8.70
CA LEU A 331 12.37 3.92 -7.24
C LEU A 331 13.63 3.26 -6.69
N PRO A 332 14.12 3.66 -5.50
CA PRO A 332 15.24 2.97 -4.88
C PRO A 332 14.94 1.49 -4.64
N PRO A 333 15.94 0.60 -4.78
CA PRO A 333 15.76 -0.85 -4.60
C PRO A 333 15.50 -1.27 -3.15
N TRP A 334 15.54 -0.35 -2.18
CA TRP A 334 15.19 -0.63 -0.78
C TRP A 334 13.79 -0.13 -0.39
N THR A 335 13.12 0.64 -1.25
CA THR A 335 11.79 1.20 -0.93
C THR A 335 10.75 0.09 -0.86
N GLU A 336 10.02 0.03 0.25
CA GLU A 336 8.98 -0.96 0.53
C GLU A 336 7.66 -0.58 -0.16
N ILE A 337 7.20 -1.41 -1.08
CA ILE A 337 5.92 -1.20 -1.77
C ILE A 337 4.79 -1.67 -0.87
N VAL A 338 4.05 -0.69 -0.35
CA VAL A 338 2.93 -0.90 0.56
C VAL A 338 1.71 -1.44 -0.17
N ARG A 339 1.43 -0.88 -1.36
CA ARG A 339 0.39 -1.32 -2.30
C ARG A 339 0.59 -0.66 -3.67
N LEU A 340 0.02 -1.27 -4.70
CA LEU A 340 0.03 -0.77 -6.09
C LEU A 340 -1.27 -0.05 -6.50
N SER A 341 -2.36 -0.23 -5.75
CA SER A 341 -3.67 0.35 -6.04
C SER A 341 -4.45 0.61 -4.76
N ALA A 342 -5.49 1.42 -4.86
CA ALA A 342 -6.38 1.70 -3.75
C ALA A 342 -7.30 0.52 -3.42
N ASP A 343 -7.73 0.44 -2.17
CA ASP A 343 -8.69 -0.58 -1.70
C ASP A 343 -10.08 0.08 -1.59
N PHE A 344 -10.83 0.04 -2.69
CA PHE A 344 -12.23 0.47 -2.76
C PHE A 344 -13.10 -0.69 -3.21
N ARG A 345 -14.27 -0.81 -2.59
CA ARG A 345 -15.31 -1.69 -3.12
C ARG A 345 -15.88 -1.05 -4.39
N PRO A 346 -16.23 -1.83 -5.42
CA PRO A 346 -16.70 -1.29 -6.69
C PRO A 346 -17.85 -0.28 -6.55
N GLU A 347 -18.77 -0.51 -5.62
CA GLU A 347 -19.92 0.34 -5.35
C GLU A 347 -19.58 1.73 -4.79
N GLU A 348 -18.35 1.95 -4.30
CA GLU A 348 -17.91 3.21 -3.68
C GLU A 348 -17.45 4.26 -4.71
N SER A 349 -17.30 3.86 -5.97
CA SER A 349 -16.78 4.72 -7.04
C SER A 349 -17.70 4.73 -8.25
N ILE A 350 -17.63 5.81 -9.02
CA ILE A 350 -18.17 5.88 -10.37
C ILE A 350 -17.12 5.26 -11.29
N ASN A 351 -17.45 4.10 -11.84
CA ASN A 351 -16.54 3.30 -12.65
C ASN A 351 -16.91 3.42 -14.13
N ILE A 352 -16.17 4.25 -14.87
CA ILE A 352 -16.28 4.33 -16.33
C ILE A 352 -15.78 3.03 -16.97
N PHE A 353 -14.76 2.43 -16.37
CA PHE A 353 -14.19 1.13 -16.73
C PHE A 353 -14.32 0.17 -15.55
N PRO A 354 -14.47 -1.15 -15.78
CA PRO A 354 -14.43 -2.12 -14.70
C PRO A 354 -13.15 -1.97 -13.87
N PRO A 355 -13.25 -1.89 -12.52
CA PRO A 355 -12.07 -1.78 -11.69
C PRO A 355 -11.24 -3.05 -11.81
N MET A 356 -9.91 -2.89 -11.90
CA MET A 356 -8.99 -4.03 -11.91
C MET A 356 -8.83 -4.57 -10.49
N ASP A 357 -8.93 -5.90 -10.35
CA ASP A 357 -8.60 -6.56 -9.09
C ASP A 357 -7.12 -6.34 -8.72
N LYS A 358 -6.85 -6.12 -7.43
CA LYS A 358 -5.51 -5.78 -6.95
C LYS A 358 -4.49 -6.91 -7.09
N HIS A 359 -4.93 -8.18 -6.97
CA HIS A 359 -4.06 -9.34 -7.15
C HIS A 359 -3.75 -9.53 -8.63
N ILE A 360 -4.75 -9.35 -9.50
CA ILE A 360 -4.54 -9.36 -10.96
C ILE A 360 -3.58 -8.24 -11.37
N LEU A 361 -3.77 -7.01 -10.86
CA LEU A 361 -2.88 -5.89 -11.16
C LEU A 361 -1.43 -6.20 -10.75
N ALA A 362 -1.21 -6.72 -9.53
CA ALA A 362 0.12 -7.10 -9.07
C ALA A 362 0.78 -8.14 -9.99
N GLN A 363 0.03 -9.18 -10.38
CA GLN A 363 0.50 -10.21 -11.32
C GLN A 363 0.85 -9.61 -12.69
N LEU A 364 0.06 -8.67 -13.20
CA LEU A 364 0.30 -8.01 -14.47
C LEU A 364 1.54 -7.10 -14.41
N VAL A 365 1.77 -6.40 -13.31
CA VAL A 365 2.98 -5.59 -13.10
C VAL A 365 4.23 -6.47 -13.05
N GLU A 366 4.19 -7.58 -12.31
CA GLU A 366 5.31 -8.52 -12.30
C GLU A 366 5.57 -9.15 -13.67
N THR A 367 4.50 -9.48 -14.40
CA THR A 367 4.58 -9.98 -15.78
C THR A 367 5.21 -8.95 -16.71
N GLU A 368 4.84 -7.68 -16.56
CA GLU A 368 5.39 -6.57 -17.34
C GLU A 368 6.88 -6.37 -17.06
N LEU A 369 7.28 -6.36 -15.78
CA LEU A 369 8.69 -6.33 -15.38
C LEU A 369 9.47 -7.54 -15.91
N ALA A 370 8.86 -8.74 -15.90
CA ALA A 370 9.48 -9.95 -16.43
C ALA A 370 9.69 -9.89 -17.95
N LYS A 371 8.70 -9.40 -18.71
CA LYS A 371 8.82 -9.18 -20.17
C LYS A 371 9.97 -8.23 -20.53
N ARG A 372 10.24 -7.25 -19.67
CA ARG A 372 11.31 -6.26 -19.82
C ARG A 372 12.67 -6.72 -19.31
N ASP A 373 12.75 -7.91 -18.72
CA ASP A 373 13.89 -8.36 -17.90
C ASP A 373 14.33 -7.30 -16.86
N SER A 374 13.34 -6.74 -16.16
CA SER A 374 13.48 -5.59 -15.29
C SER A 374 12.96 -5.85 -13.87
N PHE A 375 13.27 -4.97 -12.94
CA PHE A 375 12.89 -5.07 -11.54
C PHE A 375 12.86 -3.68 -10.89
N GLN A 376 12.27 -3.58 -9.70
CA GLN A 376 12.25 -2.33 -8.94
C GLN A 376 13.67 -1.76 -8.78
N GLY A 377 13.85 -0.49 -9.12
CA GLY A 377 15.14 0.20 -9.05
C GLY A 377 16.13 -0.11 -10.16
N ARG A 378 15.73 -0.83 -11.22
CA ARG A 378 16.57 -1.07 -12.40
C ARG A 378 17.09 0.22 -13.06
N ARG A 379 16.29 1.30 -13.03
CA ARG A 379 16.60 2.63 -13.60
C ARG A 379 16.90 3.67 -12.53
N PHE A 380 16.98 3.28 -11.25
CA PHE A 380 17.31 4.21 -10.18
C PHE A 380 18.77 4.69 -10.33
N ARG A 381 18.98 6.00 -10.27
CA ARG A 381 20.31 6.61 -10.23
C ARG A 381 20.46 7.37 -8.92
N ALA A 382 21.49 7.05 -8.14
CA ALA A 382 21.74 7.67 -6.84
C ALA A 382 21.98 9.19 -6.93
N ASP A 383 22.32 9.69 -8.11
CA ASP A 383 22.63 11.10 -8.36
C ASP A 383 21.40 12.00 -8.52
N PHE A 384 20.18 11.44 -8.49
CA PHE A 384 18.94 12.23 -8.41
C PHE A 384 18.78 12.83 -7.00
N ARG A 385 19.65 13.77 -6.63
CA ARG A 385 19.26 14.78 -5.65
C ARG A 385 18.19 15.61 -6.34
N ALA A 386 17.00 15.69 -5.75
CA ALA A 386 16.00 16.68 -6.13
C ALA A 386 16.72 18.03 -6.11
N SER A 387 17.01 18.57 -7.29
CA SER A 387 17.49 19.94 -7.37
C SER A 387 16.28 20.81 -7.03
N PRO A 388 16.45 21.80 -6.13
CA PRO A 388 15.36 22.63 -5.62
C PRO A 388 14.63 23.37 -6.75
#